data_AF-A0A3B8VIX4-F1
#
_entry.id   AF-A0A3B8VIX4-F1
#
_cell.length_a   1.000
_cell.length_b   1.000
_cell.length_c   1.000
_cell.angle_alpha   90.00
_cell.angle_beta   90.00
_cell.angle_gamma   90.00
#
_symmetry.space_group_name_H-M   'P 1'
#
loop_
_entity.id
_entity.type
_entity.pdbx_description
1 polymer ?
#
loop_
_entity_poly.entity_id
_entity_poly.type
_entity_poly.pdbx_seq_one_letter_code
_entity_poly.pdbx_strand_id
1 'polypeptide(L)'
;NPLYHRRGVGKAIYTALFACLRLQGYRSAYRGIVLPNEASIALHDSLGLTLIEVYKSAGFKLGEWRDVGWWQPETQPSNNNPIAPIALPEIKNTENFRHALDSGLAGLR
;
A
#
# COMPACT_ATOMS: atom_id res chain seq x y z
N ASN A 1 5.63 -4.99 15.21
CA ASN A 1 5.77 -5.03 16.69
C ASN A 1 4.36 -5.13 17.27
N PRO A 2 4.02 -6.24 17.95
CA PRO A 2 2.68 -6.50 18.48
C PRO A 2 2.11 -5.40 19.39
N LEU A 3 2.97 -4.65 20.08
CA LEU A 3 2.57 -3.56 20.98
C LEU A 3 1.82 -2.42 20.27
N TYR A 4 2.03 -2.28 18.96
CA TYR A 4 1.45 -1.22 18.14
C TYR A 4 0.34 -1.72 17.19
N HIS A 5 -0.03 -3.00 17.27
CA HIS A 5 -1.12 -3.52 16.46
C HIS A 5 -2.46 -2.88 16.85
N ARG A 6 -3.34 -2.68 15.87
CA ARG A 6 -4.68 -2.07 16.05
C ARG A 6 -4.68 -0.64 16.61
N ARG A 7 -3.54 0.05 16.57
CA ARG A 7 -3.40 1.47 16.96
C ARG A 7 -3.35 2.43 15.77
N GLY A 8 -3.95 2.07 14.63
CA GLY A 8 -3.92 2.91 13.42
C GLY A 8 -2.57 3.01 12.70
N VAL A 9 -1.47 2.50 13.28
CA VAL A 9 -0.11 2.61 12.72
C VAL A 9 0.01 2.10 11.29
N GLY A 10 -0.57 0.94 10.99
CA GLY A 10 -0.57 0.41 9.62
C GLY A 10 -1.24 1.37 8.64
N LYS A 11 -2.44 1.87 9.00
CA LYS A 11 -3.19 2.82 8.16
C LYS A 11 -2.39 4.10 7.94
N ALA A 12 -1.81 4.69 8.98
CA ALA A 12 -0.98 5.88 8.90
C ALA A 12 0.21 5.70 7.95
N ILE A 13 0.94 4.58 8.06
CA ILE A 13 2.08 4.27 7.19
C ILE A 13 1.63 4.16 5.72
N TYR A 14 0.53 3.44 5.45
CA TYR A 14 0.05 3.28 4.08
C TYR A 14 -0.51 4.57 3.49
N THR A 15 -1.19 5.41 4.28
CA THR A 15 -1.66 6.71 3.85
C THR A 15 -0.49 7.58 3.37
N ALA A 16 0.58 7.68 4.17
CA ALA A 16 1.79 8.41 3.77
C ALA A 16 2.48 7.77 2.57
N LEU A 17 2.64 6.44 2.55
CA LEU A 17 3.28 5.72 1.45
C LEU A 17 2.55 5.97 0.12
N PHE A 18 1.23 5.87 0.09
CA PHE A 18 0.47 6.12 -1.14
C PHE A 18 0.51 7.59 -1.56
N ALA A 19 0.57 8.53 -0.62
CA ALA A 19 0.79 9.93 -0.95
C ALA A 19 2.18 10.15 -1.61
N CYS A 20 3.23 9.52 -1.08
CA CYS A 20 4.56 9.56 -1.68
C CYS A 20 4.59 8.91 -3.08
N LEU A 21 3.97 7.74 -3.25
CA LEU A 21 3.95 7.07 -4.55
C LEU A 21 3.21 7.90 -5.62
N ARG A 22 2.12 8.58 -5.25
CA ARG A 22 1.44 9.54 -6.14
C ARG A 22 2.33 10.73 -6.48
N LEU A 23 3.03 11.30 -5.49
CA LEU A 23 3.99 12.39 -5.72
C LEU A 23 5.12 11.99 -6.66
N GLN A 24 5.58 10.73 -6.57
CA GLN A 24 6.58 10.18 -7.47
C GLN A 24 6.02 9.85 -8.86
N GLY A 25 4.71 9.93 -9.10
CA GLY A 25 4.11 9.60 -10.40
C GLY A 25 3.87 8.11 -10.64
N TYR A 26 3.90 7.26 -9.61
CA TYR A 26 3.48 5.86 -9.76
C TYR A 26 1.95 5.78 -9.97
N ARG A 27 1.54 4.98 -10.95
CA ARG A 27 0.13 4.78 -11.30
C ARG A 27 -0.61 3.83 -10.37
N SER A 28 0.08 2.79 -9.92
CA SER A 28 -0.49 1.73 -9.11
C SER A 28 0.54 1.19 -8.14
N ALA A 29 0.07 0.71 -7.00
CA ALA A 29 0.84 -0.06 -6.04
C ALA A 29 0.10 -1.37 -5.78
N TYR A 30 0.79 -2.49 -5.91
CA TYR A 30 0.18 -3.80 -5.69
C TYR A 30 0.54 -4.34 -4.32
N ARG A 31 -0.41 -5.04 -3.70
CA ARG A 31 -0.19 -5.73 -2.43
C ARG A 31 -0.51 -7.21 -2.56
N GLY A 32 0.50 -8.04 -2.33
CA GLY A 32 0.32 -9.46 -2.05
C GLY A 32 -0.04 -9.69 -0.58
N ILE A 33 -1.07 -10.49 -0.31
CA ILE A 33 -1.47 -10.94 1.03
C ILE A 33 -1.52 -12.46 1.03
N VAL A 34 -0.74 -13.09 1.91
CA VAL A 34 -0.86 -14.54 2.18
C VAL A 34 -2.18 -14.78 2.91
N LEU A 35 -2.96 -15.76 2.45
CA LEU A 35 -4.30 -16.05 2.98
C LEU A 35 -4.31 -17.32 3.85
N PRO A 36 -5.19 -17.36 4.88
CA PRO A 36 -6.10 -16.29 5.33
C PRO A 36 -5.38 -15.20 6.14
N ASN A 37 -5.86 -13.95 6.05
CA ASN A 37 -5.35 -12.82 6.84
C ASN A 37 -6.35 -11.66 6.90
N GLU A 38 -7.41 -11.81 7.69
CA GLU A 38 -8.53 -10.88 7.80
C GLU A 38 -8.07 -9.49 8.24
N ALA A 39 -7.10 -9.41 9.15
CA ALA A 39 -6.57 -8.13 9.62
C ALA A 39 -5.87 -7.34 8.52
N SER A 40 -5.08 -8.01 7.67
CA SER A 40 -4.45 -7.37 6.51
C SER A 40 -5.50 -7.01 5.46
N ILE A 41 -6.46 -7.89 5.18
CA ILE A 41 -7.53 -7.62 4.21
C ILE A 41 -8.32 -6.37 4.62
N ALA A 42 -8.83 -6.32 5.85
CA ALA A 42 -9.59 -5.18 6.37
C ALA A 42 -8.79 -3.87 6.33
N LEU A 43 -7.48 -3.91 6.61
CA LEU A 43 -6.62 -2.74 6.48
C LEU A 43 -6.56 -2.23 5.04
N HIS A 44 -6.30 -3.10 4.06
CA HIS A 44 -6.14 -2.69 2.66
C HIS A 44 -7.48 -2.29 2.04
N ASP A 45 -8.57 -2.97 2.37
CA ASP A 45 -9.92 -2.57 1.96
C ASP A 45 -10.27 -1.17 2.50
N SER A 46 -9.91 -0.86 3.77
CA SER A 46 -10.13 0.48 4.35
C SER A 46 -9.32 1.60 3.69
N LEU A 47 -8.33 1.24 2.87
CA LEU A 47 -7.49 2.15 2.08
C LEU A 47 -7.97 2.24 0.62
N GLY A 48 -9.09 1.61 0.27
CA GLY A 48 -9.67 1.63 -1.07
C GLY A 48 -8.99 0.68 -2.05
N LEU A 49 -8.27 -0.33 -1.56
CA LEU A 49 -7.74 -1.38 -2.42
C LEU A 49 -8.80 -2.44 -2.67
N THR A 50 -8.79 -3.02 -3.86
CA THR A 50 -9.69 -4.10 -4.27
C THR A 50 -8.91 -5.34 -4.67
N LEU A 51 -9.44 -6.52 -4.34
CA LEU A 51 -8.89 -7.80 -4.77
C LEU A 51 -8.97 -7.92 -6.30
N ILE A 52 -7.87 -8.32 -6.92
CA ILE A 52 -7.75 -8.54 -8.37
C ILE A 52 -7.77 -10.04 -8.67
N GLU A 53 -6.94 -10.81 -7.94
CA GLU A 53 -6.69 -12.21 -8.24
C GLU A 53 -6.17 -12.95 -6.99
N VAL A 54 -6.38 -14.27 -6.95
CA VAL A 54 -5.84 -15.17 -5.93
C VAL A 54 -5.06 -16.31 -6.58
N TYR A 55 -3.77 -16.38 -6.30
CA TYR A 55 -2.95 -17.52 -6.67
C TYR A 55 -3.12 -18.63 -5.65
N LYS A 56 -3.67 -19.76 -6.11
CA LYS A 56 -3.95 -20.93 -5.27
C LYS A 56 -2.70 -21.73 -4.98
N SER A 57 -2.52 -22.13 -3.72
CA SER A 57 -1.36 -22.92 -3.26
C SER A 57 -0.02 -22.35 -3.76
N ALA A 58 0.12 -21.02 -3.72
CA ALA A 58 1.25 -20.30 -4.30
C ALA A 58 2.56 -20.46 -3.49
N GLY A 59 2.49 -20.84 -2.22
CA GLY A 59 3.69 -21.07 -1.42
C GLY A 59 3.47 -22.05 -0.27
N PHE A 60 4.49 -22.87 0.03
CA PHE A 60 4.51 -23.79 1.15
C PHE A 60 5.27 -23.17 2.33
N LYS A 61 4.63 -23.05 3.50
CA LYS A 61 5.26 -22.53 4.70
C LYS A 61 4.61 -23.10 5.96
N LEU A 62 5.44 -23.51 6.92
CA LEU A 62 4.99 -24.10 8.20
C LEU A 62 4.04 -25.30 8.01
N GLY A 63 4.38 -26.20 7.08
CA GLY A 63 3.63 -27.45 6.87
C GLY A 63 2.41 -27.33 5.96
N GLU A 64 2.08 -26.13 5.46
CA GLU A 64 0.86 -25.91 4.69
C GLU A 64 1.13 -25.12 3.40
N TRP A 65 0.41 -25.49 2.33
CA TRP A 65 0.28 -24.66 1.14
C TRP A 65 -0.65 -23.49 1.44
N ARG A 66 -0.29 -22.30 0.95
CA ARG A 66 -1.01 -21.05 1.18
C ARG A 66 -1.35 -20.38 -0.13
N ASP A 67 -2.54 -19.80 -0.18
CA ASP A 67 -2.95 -18.90 -1.25
C ASP A 67 -2.29 -17.53 -1.06
N VAL A 68 -2.11 -16.80 -2.16
CA VAL A 68 -1.69 -15.39 -2.16
C VAL A 68 -2.67 -14.59 -2.98
N GLY A 69 -3.39 -13.68 -2.34
CA GLY A 69 -4.24 -12.71 -3.04
C GLY A 69 -3.50 -11.43 -3.38
N TRP A 70 -3.91 -10.78 -4.46
CA TRP A 70 -3.33 -9.54 -4.97
C TRP A 70 -4.37 -8.42 -4.98
N TRP A 71 -4.06 -7.32 -4.31
CA TRP A 71 -4.89 -6.12 -4.23
C TRP A 71 -4.22 -4.95 -4.95
N GLN A 72 -5.02 -4.07 -5.56
CA GLN A 72 -4.58 -2.77 -6.10
C GLN A 72 -5.56 -1.65 -5.70
N PRO A 73 -5.10 -0.39 -5.60
CA PRO A 73 -5.99 0.76 -5.53
C PRO A 73 -6.66 0.99 -6.90
N GLU A 74 -7.71 1.80 -6.90
CA GLU A 74 -8.32 2.29 -8.15
C GLU A 74 -7.24 2.90 -9.06
N THR A 75 -7.18 2.42 -10.29
CA THR A 75 -6.16 2.85 -11.24
C THR A 75 -6.52 4.23 -11.78
N GLN A 76 -5.59 5.17 -11.74
CA GLN A 76 -5.82 6.44 -12.42
C GLN A 76 -5.95 6.22 -13.94
N PRO A 77 -6.80 6.99 -14.63
CA PRO A 77 -6.93 6.92 -16.08
C PRO A 77 -5.56 7.12 -16.74
N SER A 78 -5.31 6.39 -17.83
CA SER A 78 -4.05 6.51 -18.56
C SER A 78 -3.94 7.91 -19.16
N ASN A 79 -2.92 8.66 -18.75
CA ASN A 79 -2.48 9.81 -19.52
C ASN A 79 -1.74 9.31 -20.78
N ASN A 80 -2.07 9.83 -21.96
CA ASN A 80 -1.44 9.47 -23.23
C ASN A 80 0.02 9.93 -23.33
N ASN A 81 0.52 10.71 -22.38
CA ASN A 81 1.93 11.09 -22.26
C ASN A 81 2.47 10.73 -20.86
N PRO A 82 2.91 9.47 -20.64
CA PRO A 82 3.37 9.04 -19.33
C PRO A 82 4.68 9.73 -18.96
N ILE A 83 4.70 10.35 -17.78
CA ILE A 83 5.93 10.88 -17.18
C ILE A 83 6.57 9.76 -16.36
N ALA A 84 7.88 9.57 -16.50
CA ALA A 84 8.61 8.57 -15.72
C ALA A 84 8.51 8.88 -14.21
N PRO A 85 8.38 7.87 -13.34
CA PRO A 85 8.37 8.11 -11.91
C PRO A 85 9.66 8.76 -11.41
N ILE A 86 9.53 9.71 -10.49
CA ILE A 86 10.65 10.44 -9.88
C ILE A 86 11.24 9.60 -8.74
N ALA A 87 12.57 9.52 -8.65
CA ALA A 87 13.22 8.75 -7.61
C ALA A 87 13.03 9.40 -6.22
N LEU A 88 12.94 8.58 -5.17
CA LEU A 88 12.74 9.06 -3.79
C LEU A 88 13.79 10.11 -3.35
N PRO A 89 15.11 9.97 -3.67
CA PRO A 89 16.11 10.97 -3.30
C PRO A 89 15.85 12.37 -3.87
N GLU A 90 15.13 12.48 -4.99
CA GLU A 90 14.83 13.75 -5.64
C GLU A 90 13.66 14.47 -4.96
N ILE A 91 12.72 13.73 -4.35
CA ILE A 91 11.55 14.33 -3.68
C ILE A 91 11.69 14.43 -2.17
N LYS A 92 12.55 13.64 -1.52
CA LYS A 92 12.58 13.49 -0.04
C LYS A 92 12.78 14.77 0.77
N ASN A 93 13.37 15.80 0.16
CA ASN A 93 13.67 17.08 0.81
C ASN A 93 12.65 18.18 0.44
N THR A 94 11.64 17.86 -0.36
CA THR A 94 10.62 18.81 -0.82
C THR A 94 9.52 19.00 0.23
N GLU A 95 8.84 20.15 0.18
CA GLU A 95 7.66 20.42 1.01
C GLU A 95 6.55 19.40 0.78
N ASN A 96 6.30 19.04 -0.49
CA ASN A 96 5.29 18.07 -0.87
C ASN A 96 5.54 16.69 -0.26
N PHE A 97 6.80 16.28 -0.12
CA PHE A 97 7.13 15.03 0.55
C PHE A 97 6.83 15.08 2.04
N ARG A 98 7.11 16.20 2.71
CA ARG A 98 6.74 16.38 4.12
C ARG A 98 5.23 16.32 4.31
N HIS A 99 4.47 17.03 3.47
CA HIS A 99 3.00 16.94 3.48
C HIS A 99 2.49 15.52 3.25
N ALA A 100 3.14 14.75 2.37
CA ALA A 100 2.80 13.34 2.19
C ALA A 100 3.01 12.54 3.48
N LEU A 101 4.10 12.75 4.21
CA LEU A 101 4.33 12.12 5.52
C LEU A 101 3.30 12.57 6.56
N ASP A 102 3.04 13.88 6.65
CA ASP A 102 2.10 14.47 7.62
C ASP A 102 0.67 13.94 7.42
N SER A 103 0.28 13.63 6.18
CA SER A 103 -1.02 13.03 5.88
C SER A 103 -1.24 11.68 6.58
N GLY A 104 -0.17 10.89 6.77
CA GLY A 104 -0.22 9.65 7.53
C GLY A 104 -0.22 9.90 9.03
N LEU A 105 0.63 10.82 9.50
CA LEU A 105 0.74 11.17 10.92
C LEU A 105 -0.56 11.73 11.50
N ALA A 106 -1.31 12.52 10.73
CA ALA A 106 -2.62 13.04 11.13
C ALA A 106 -3.64 11.92 11.45
N GLY A 107 -3.42 10.71 10.93
CA GLY A 107 -4.24 9.53 11.18
C GLY A 107 -3.86 8.75 12.45
N LEU A 108 -2.74 9.06 13.08
CA LEU A 108 -2.35 8.49 14.38
C LEU A 108 -3.09 9.25 15.48
N ARG A 109 -4.06 8.57 16.10
CA ARG A 109 -4.72 9.01 17.34
C ARG A 109 -4.19 8.21 18.51
#